data_AF-A0A438APM2-F1
#
_entry.id   AF-A0A438APM2-F1
#
_cell.length_a   1.000
_cell.length_b   1.000
_cell.length_c   1.000
_cell.angle_alpha   90.00
_cell.angle_beta   90.00
_cell.angle_gamma   90.00
#
_symmetry.space_group_name_H-M   'P 1'
#
loop_
_entity.id
_entity.type
_entity.pdbx_description
1 polymer ?
#
loop_
_entity_poly.entity_id
_entity_poly.type
_entity_poly.pdbx_seq_one_letter_code
_entity_poly.pdbx_strand_id
1 'polypeptide(L)'
;MRRGHNWTAPHYLGGPISTETRINERIRVPEVRLIGPGGEQVGIVRVEDALRVALEADLDLVEVAPDARPPVCKIMDYGKFKYETAQKARESRKNQQQTVIKEQKLRPKIDDHDYETKKRNVIRFLEAGSKVKVTIMFRGREQSRPELGFRLLQRLGADVADLGFVETSAKQDGRNMTMVLAPHKGAKTRAKAQEGARTARPKPEAGDGDAAPSSSS
;
A
#
# COMPACT_ATOMS: atom_id res chain seq x y z
N MET A 1 -53.59 -37.63 -18.79
CA MET A 1 -52.72 -38.06 -17.68
C MET A 1 -51.24 -37.93 -18.07
N ARG A 2 -50.50 -36.99 -17.47
CA ARG A 2 -49.19 -37.20 -16.81
C ARG A 2 -48.65 -35.84 -16.36
N ARG A 3 -48.64 -35.67 -15.03
CA ARG A 3 -48.10 -34.51 -14.30
C ARG A 3 -46.57 -34.59 -14.32
N GLY A 4 -45.90 -33.55 -14.82
CA GLY A 4 -44.46 -33.37 -14.70
C GLY A 4 -44.18 -32.22 -13.73
N HIS A 5 -43.59 -32.56 -12.59
CA HIS A 5 -43.44 -31.70 -11.43
C HIS A 5 -42.38 -30.61 -11.68
N ASN A 6 -42.78 -29.36 -11.45
CA ASN A 6 -41.90 -28.19 -11.52
C ASN A 6 -41.09 -28.11 -10.21
N TRP A 7 -39.79 -28.43 -10.26
CA TRP A 7 -38.88 -28.25 -9.13
C TRP A 7 -38.37 -26.81 -9.13
N THR A 8 -39.06 -25.93 -8.43
CA THR A 8 -38.57 -24.58 -8.12
C THR A 8 -37.54 -24.67 -7.00
N ALA A 9 -36.26 -24.56 -7.33
CA ALA A 9 -35.20 -24.36 -6.36
C ALA A 9 -35.44 -23.05 -5.59
N PRO A 10 -35.35 -23.02 -4.25
CA PRO A 10 -35.45 -21.77 -3.52
C PRO A 10 -34.25 -20.89 -3.87
N HIS A 11 -34.54 -19.78 -4.53
CA HIS A 11 -33.58 -18.71 -4.76
C HIS A 11 -33.19 -18.13 -3.39
N TYR A 12 -32.02 -18.53 -2.87
CA TYR A 12 -31.38 -17.84 -1.76
C TYR A 12 -30.98 -16.44 -2.24
N LEU A 13 -31.89 -15.48 -2.06
CA LEU A 13 -31.64 -14.07 -2.23
C LEU A 13 -30.54 -13.66 -1.23
N GLY A 14 -29.33 -13.53 -1.75
CA GLY A 14 -28.18 -13.03 -1.03
C GLY A 14 -28.50 -11.64 -0.46
N GLY A 15 -28.65 -11.57 0.86
CA GLY A 15 -28.52 -10.33 1.60
C GLY A 15 -27.14 -9.70 1.35
N PRO A 16 -26.95 -8.42 1.72
CA PRO A 16 -25.70 -7.69 1.48
C PRO A 16 -24.53 -8.56 1.91
N ILE A 17 -23.55 -8.72 1.02
CA ILE A 17 -22.30 -9.44 1.29
C ILE A 17 -21.61 -8.62 2.38
N SER A 18 -21.94 -8.92 3.64
CA SER A 18 -21.19 -8.40 4.77
C SER A 18 -19.75 -8.80 4.51
N THR A 19 -18.87 -7.80 4.40
CA THR A 19 -17.42 -8.01 4.26
C THR A 19 -16.82 -8.71 5.48
N GLU A 20 -17.60 -8.95 6.54
CA GLU A 20 -17.22 -9.79 7.67
C GLU A 20 -17.47 -11.28 7.40
N THR A 21 -16.43 -12.07 7.63
CA THR A 21 -16.45 -13.53 7.63
C THR A 21 -17.59 -14.06 8.51
N ARG A 22 -18.47 -14.90 7.93
CA ARG A 22 -19.57 -15.52 8.68
C ARG A 22 -19.03 -16.70 9.51
N ILE A 23 -19.58 -16.86 10.71
CA ILE A 23 -19.19 -17.89 11.66
C ILE A 23 -20.42 -18.57 12.26
N ASN A 24 -20.29 -19.85 12.63
CA ASN A 24 -21.26 -20.63 13.39
C ASN A 24 -22.68 -20.45 12.84
N GLU A 25 -23.64 -20.02 13.68
CA GLU A 25 -25.04 -19.83 13.33
C GLU A 25 -25.30 -18.76 12.26
N ARG A 26 -24.31 -17.91 11.94
CA ARG A 26 -24.44 -16.93 10.84
C ARG A 26 -24.38 -17.61 9.46
N ILE A 27 -23.97 -18.87 9.39
CA ILE A 27 -23.96 -19.69 8.19
C ILE A 27 -25.38 -20.27 8.01
N ARG A 28 -26.09 -19.83 6.98
CA ARG A 28 -27.51 -20.18 6.73
C ARG A 28 -27.72 -21.18 5.59
N VAL A 29 -26.64 -21.79 5.08
CA VAL A 29 -26.71 -22.76 3.98
C VAL A 29 -26.94 -24.18 4.51
N PRO A 30 -27.64 -25.06 3.77
CA PRO A 30 -27.96 -26.40 4.24
C PRO A 30 -26.74 -27.35 4.24
N GLU A 31 -25.85 -27.19 3.26
CA GLU A 31 -24.67 -28.03 3.06
C GLU A 31 -23.42 -27.17 2.88
N VAL A 32 -22.31 -27.65 3.44
CA VAL A 32 -21.01 -26.99 3.42
C VAL A 32 -19.93 -28.00 3.09
N ARG A 33 -18.88 -27.56 2.40
CA ARG A 33 -17.64 -28.32 2.27
C ARG A 33 -16.80 -28.06 3.52
N LEU A 34 -16.65 -29.08 4.38
CA LEU A 34 -15.99 -28.99 5.67
C LEU A 34 -14.50 -29.35 5.59
N ILE A 35 -13.69 -28.52 6.21
CA ILE A 35 -12.29 -28.75 6.51
C ILE A 35 -12.14 -28.81 8.03
N GLY A 36 -11.59 -29.91 8.56
CA GLY A 36 -11.38 -30.09 9.99
C GLY A 36 -10.23 -29.23 10.55
N PRO A 37 -10.03 -29.24 11.87
CA PRO A 37 -9.09 -28.34 12.56
C PRO A 37 -7.63 -28.57 12.16
N GLY A 38 -7.25 -29.81 11.86
CA GLY A 38 -5.91 -30.18 11.36
C GLY A 38 -5.69 -29.92 9.87
N GLY A 39 -6.68 -29.40 9.14
CA GLY A 39 -6.64 -29.27 7.69
C GLY A 39 -7.09 -30.52 6.92
N GLU A 40 -7.66 -31.51 7.61
CA GLU A 40 -8.30 -32.66 6.98
C GLU A 40 -9.51 -32.25 6.13
N GLN A 41 -9.68 -32.88 4.97
CA GLN A 41 -10.85 -32.64 4.13
C GLN A 41 -11.94 -33.66 4.47
N VAL A 42 -12.95 -33.22 5.21
CA VAL A 42 -14.08 -34.07 5.60
C VAL A 42 -15.06 -34.28 4.43
N GLY A 43 -15.12 -33.30 3.52
CA GLY A 43 -15.97 -33.36 2.34
C GLY A 43 -17.24 -32.53 2.49
N ILE A 44 -18.32 -32.90 1.78
CA ILE A 44 -19.59 -32.19 1.84
C ILE A 44 -20.44 -32.78 2.97
N VAL A 45 -20.82 -31.94 3.93
CA VAL A 45 -21.63 -32.32 5.09
C VAL A 45 -22.74 -31.31 5.32
N ARG A 46 -23.75 -31.69 6.12
CA ARG A 46 -24.78 -30.75 6.56
C ARG A 46 -24.18 -29.74 7.53
N VAL A 47 -24.68 -28.50 7.50
CA VAL A 47 -24.19 -27.44 8.40
C VAL A 47 -24.36 -27.82 9.88
N GLU A 48 -25.41 -28.55 10.22
CA GLU A 48 -25.70 -29.04 11.58
C GLU A 48 -24.58 -29.96 12.09
N ASP A 49 -24.12 -30.91 11.26
CA ASP A 49 -23.01 -31.79 11.60
C ASP A 49 -21.70 -31.01 11.75
N ALA A 50 -21.46 -30.06 10.85
CA ALA A 50 -20.27 -29.19 10.93
C ALA A 50 -20.24 -28.35 12.20
N LEU A 51 -21.39 -27.80 12.63
CA LEU A 51 -21.53 -27.05 13.88
C LEU A 51 -21.29 -27.95 15.10
N ARG A 52 -21.79 -29.18 15.08
CA ARG A 52 -21.57 -30.14 16.15
C ARG A 52 -20.09 -30.51 16.28
N VAL A 53 -19.41 -30.80 15.18
CA VAL A 53 -17.96 -31.12 15.20
C VAL A 53 -17.14 -29.91 15.67
N ALA A 54 -17.53 -28.69 15.31
CA ALA A 54 -16.87 -27.48 15.81
C ALA A 54 -17.04 -27.33 17.33
N LEU A 55 -18.26 -27.56 17.85
CA LEU A 55 -18.55 -27.53 19.28
C LEU A 55 -17.81 -28.62 20.06
N GLU A 56 -17.78 -29.86 19.55
CA GLU A 56 -17.03 -30.98 20.15
C GLU A 56 -15.52 -30.72 20.23
N ALA A 57 -15.00 -29.89 19.32
CA ALA A 57 -13.60 -29.49 19.29
C ALA A 57 -13.30 -28.19 20.05
N ASP A 58 -14.30 -27.55 20.69
CA ASP A 58 -14.20 -26.22 21.31
C ASP A 58 -13.67 -25.13 20.33
N LEU A 59 -14.03 -25.23 19.06
CA LEU A 59 -13.60 -24.33 17.98
C LEU A 59 -14.81 -23.72 17.24
N ASP A 60 -14.55 -22.75 16.37
CA ASP A 60 -15.59 -22.11 15.55
C ASP A 60 -15.65 -22.72 14.14
N LEU A 61 -16.87 -22.81 13.60
CA LEU A 61 -17.11 -23.06 12.19
C LEU A 61 -16.99 -21.74 11.43
N VAL A 62 -15.91 -21.55 10.66
CA VAL A 62 -15.63 -20.30 9.94
C VAL A 62 -15.81 -20.49 8.43
N GLU A 63 -16.62 -19.65 7.79
CA GLU A 63 -16.81 -19.65 6.33
C GLU A 63 -15.63 -18.95 5.63
N VAL A 64 -14.69 -19.71 5.07
CA VAL A 64 -13.47 -19.17 4.45
C VAL A 64 -13.64 -18.82 2.97
N ALA A 65 -14.56 -19.51 2.27
CA ALA A 65 -14.85 -19.25 0.85
C ALA A 65 -16.37 -19.29 0.61
N PRO A 66 -17.05 -18.12 0.69
CA PRO A 66 -18.49 -18.03 0.47
C PRO A 66 -18.87 -18.19 -1.02
N ASP A 67 -17.96 -17.89 -1.94
CA ASP A 67 -18.22 -17.93 -3.38
C ASP A 67 -18.23 -19.35 -3.97
N ALA A 68 -17.79 -20.35 -3.20
CA ALA A 68 -17.78 -21.75 -3.62
C ALA A 68 -19.17 -22.39 -3.55
N ARG A 69 -19.44 -23.40 -4.39
CA ARG A 69 -20.66 -24.20 -4.35
C ARG A 69 -20.32 -25.69 -4.14
N PRO A 70 -20.64 -26.29 -2.98
CA PRO A 70 -21.10 -25.66 -1.73
C PRO A 70 -20.01 -24.78 -1.07
N PRO A 71 -20.37 -23.80 -0.21
CA PRO A 71 -19.42 -22.92 0.48
C PRO A 71 -18.40 -23.72 1.29
N VAL A 72 -17.17 -23.21 1.39
CA VAL A 72 -16.10 -23.88 2.15
C VAL A 72 -16.05 -23.33 3.56
N CYS A 73 -16.29 -24.21 4.53
CA CYS A 73 -16.20 -23.93 5.95
C CYS A 73 -15.02 -24.68 6.55
N LYS A 74 -14.28 -24.03 7.44
CA LYS A 74 -13.16 -24.62 8.14
C LYS A 74 -13.34 -24.45 9.65
N ILE A 75 -13.10 -25.52 10.40
CA ILE A 75 -13.12 -25.49 11.86
C ILE A 75 -11.81 -24.87 12.32
N MET A 76 -11.88 -23.73 13.01
CA MET A 76 -10.71 -23.02 13.55
C MET A 76 -11.10 -22.01 14.63
N ASP A 77 -10.12 -21.53 15.40
CA ASP A 77 -10.31 -20.41 16.32
C ASP A 77 -10.46 -19.09 15.53
N TYR A 78 -11.66 -18.51 15.57
CA TYR A 78 -11.94 -17.27 14.86
C TYR A 78 -11.21 -16.06 15.45
N GLY A 79 -11.01 -16.03 16.77
CA GLY A 79 -10.29 -14.94 17.46
C GLY A 79 -8.84 -14.85 17.00
N LYS A 80 -8.16 -15.99 16.96
CA LYS A 80 -6.79 -16.09 16.44
C LYS A 80 -6.72 -15.74 14.96
N PHE A 81 -7.62 -16.28 14.14
CA PHE A 81 -7.68 -15.98 12.70
C PHE A 81 -7.88 -14.48 12.42
N LYS A 82 -8.78 -13.82 13.16
CA LYS A 82 -9.02 -12.38 13.04
C LYS A 82 -7.78 -11.57 13.42
N TYR A 83 -7.07 -11.97 14.47
CA TYR A 83 -5.82 -11.34 14.89
C TYR A 83 -4.72 -11.48 13.84
N GLU A 84 -4.46 -12.70 13.35
CA GLU A 84 -3.44 -12.97 12.34
C GLU A 84 -3.75 -12.27 11.02
N THR A 85 -5.02 -12.28 10.58
CA THR A 85 -5.46 -11.56 9.39
C THR A 85 -5.29 -10.06 9.55
N ALA A 86 -5.63 -9.51 10.72
CA ALA A 86 -5.42 -8.10 11.02
C ALA A 86 -3.94 -7.72 11.08
N GLN A 87 -3.08 -8.56 11.65
CA GLN A 87 -1.63 -8.36 11.68
C GLN A 87 -1.05 -8.40 10.27
N LYS A 88 -1.36 -9.44 9.49
CA LYS A 88 -0.93 -9.56 8.10
C LYS A 88 -1.42 -8.39 7.24
N ALA A 89 -2.66 -7.93 7.44
CA ALA A 89 -3.17 -6.75 6.77
C ALA A 89 -2.42 -5.47 7.19
N ARG A 90 -2.07 -5.31 8.46
CA ARG A 90 -1.25 -4.18 8.95
C ARG A 90 0.16 -4.24 8.39
N GLU A 91 0.81 -5.40 8.39
CA GLU A 91 2.14 -5.61 7.80
C GLU A 91 2.13 -5.36 6.30
N SER A 92 1.12 -5.87 5.58
CA SER A 92 0.94 -5.62 4.16
C SER A 92 0.74 -4.13 3.88
N ARG A 93 -0.06 -3.42 4.68
CA ARG A 93 -0.24 -1.96 4.54
C ARG A 93 1.04 -1.19 4.84
N LYS A 94 1.82 -1.60 5.85
CA LYS A 94 3.13 -1.01 6.16
C LYS A 94 4.14 -1.24 5.05
N ASN A 95 4.16 -2.45 4.46
CA ASN A 95 5.09 -2.81 3.39
C ASN A 95 4.65 -2.26 2.02
N GLN A 96 3.36 -2.00 1.84
CA GLN A 96 2.85 -1.24 0.70
C GLN A 96 3.25 0.22 0.87
N GLN A 97 4.50 0.54 0.54
CA GLN A 97 4.97 1.92 0.48
C GLN A 97 4.08 2.70 -0.50
N GLN A 98 3.24 3.57 0.06
CA GLN A 98 2.44 4.50 -0.70
C GLN A 98 3.40 5.34 -1.55
N THR A 99 3.27 5.27 -2.88
CA THR A 99 4.11 6.08 -3.77
C THR A 99 3.63 7.52 -3.63
N VAL A 100 4.30 8.27 -2.74
CA VAL A 100 3.95 9.66 -2.47
C VAL A 100 4.37 10.51 -3.66
N ILE A 101 3.48 11.40 -4.08
CA ILE A 101 3.79 12.43 -5.07
C ILE A 101 4.33 13.64 -4.32
N LYS A 102 5.58 14.01 -4.56
CA LYS A 102 6.22 15.21 -4.02
C LYS A 102 6.08 16.35 -5.04
N GLU A 103 5.72 17.53 -4.57
CA GLU A 103 5.60 18.70 -5.44
C GLU A 103 6.86 19.56 -5.36
N GLN A 104 7.43 19.91 -6.50
CA GLN A 104 8.57 20.83 -6.60
C GLN A 104 8.15 22.05 -7.42
N LYS A 105 8.15 23.23 -6.78
CA LYS A 105 7.81 24.49 -7.47
C LYS A 105 9.07 25.16 -8.01
N LEU A 106 8.97 25.69 -9.23
CA LEU A 106 10.01 26.42 -9.93
C LEU A 106 9.47 27.75 -10.48
N ARG A 107 10.37 28.70 -10.74
CA ARG A 107 10.05 29.96 -11.40
C ARG A 107 10.63 29.98 -12.82
N PRO A 108 10.00 30.68 -13.78
CA PRO A 108 10.53 30.79 -15.14
C PRO A 108 11.91 31.46 -15.22
N LYS A 109 12.22 32.38 -14.30
CA LYS A 109 13.51 33.08 -14.17
C LYS A 109 14.25 32.62 -12.91
N ILE A 110 14.58 31.34 -12.87
CA ILE A 110 15.37 30.77 -11.79
C ILE A 110 16.86 31.08 -12.03
N ASP A 111 17.60 31.36 -10.96
CA ASP A 111 19.05 31.47 -10.98
C ASP A 111 19.70 30.08 -11.06
N ASP A 112 20.91 29.96 -11.62
CA ASP A 112 21.61 28.68 -11.76
C ASP A 112 21.85 27.99 -10.41
N HIS A 113 22.14 28.74 -9.34
CA HIS A 113 22.35 28.16 -8.01
C HIS A 113 21.06 27.61 -7.39
N ASP A 114 19.93 28.31 -7.55
CA ASP A 114 18.63 27.81 -7.08
C ASP A 114 18.16 26.62 -7.92
N TYR A 115 18.44 26.63 -9.23
CA TYR A 115 18.14 25.51 -10.13
C TYR A 115 18.83 24.23 -9.66
N GLU A 116 20.14 24.27 -9.41
CA GLU A 116 20.91 23.12 -8.93
C GLU A 116 20.38 22.61 -7.57
N THR A 117 19.99 23.51 -6.69
CA THR A 117 19.38 23.14 -5.40
C THR A 117 18.06 22.40 -5.60
N LYS A 118 17.18 22.89 -6.49
CA LYS A 118 15.91 22.21 -6.77
C LYS A 118 16.11 20.89 -7.51
N LYS A 119 17.04 20.83 -8.47
CA LYS A 119 17.43 19.61 -9.18
C LYS A 119 17.90 18.53 -8.20
N ARG A 120 18.74 18.88 -7.22
CA ARG A 120 19.17 17.95 -6.16
C ARG A 120 18.00 17.41 -5.34
N ASN A 121 16.98 18.23 -5.06
CA ASN A 121 15.77 17.76 -4.38
C ASN A 121 14.96 16.78 -5.25
N VAL A 122 14.80 17.09 -6.54
CA VAL A 122 14.13 16.18 -7.50
C VAL A 122 14.85 14.84 -7.56
N ILE A 123 16.18 14.85 -7.69
CA ILE A 123 17.04 13.66 -7.65
C ILE A 123 16.80 12.86 -6.38
N ARG A 124 16.88 13.51 -5.20
CA ARG A 124 16.65 12.85 -3.91
C ARG A 124 15.27 12.20 -3.81
N PHE A 125 14.23 12.82 -4.36
CA PHE A 125 12.88 12.25 -4.36
C PHE A 125 12.73 11.07 -5.32
N LEU A 126 13.35 11.14 -6.50
CA LEU A 126 13.37 10.02 -7.45
C LEU A 126 14.17 8.83 -6.90
N GLU A 127 15.33 9.08 -6.27
CA GLU A 127 16.11 8.05 -5.58
C GLU A 127 15.31 7.38 -4.45
N ALA A 128 14.55 8.16 -3.68
CA ALA A 128 13.64 7.66 -2.64
C ALA A 128 12.42 6.90 -3.21
N GLY A 129 12.28 6.80 -4.55
CA GLY A 129 11.17 6.09 -5.20
C GLY A 129 9.84 6.85 -5.18
N SER A 130 9.87 8.16 -4.89
CA SER A 130 8.70 9.03 -4.94
C SER A 130 8.53 9.61 -6.35
N LYS A 131 7.28 9.84 -6.77
CA LYS A 131 6.99 10.62 -7.99
C LYS A 131 7.17 12.10 -7.69
N VAL A 132 7.61 12.87 -8.68
CA VAL A 132 7.82 14.31 -8.51
C VAL A 132 6.96 15.07 -9.51
N LYS A 133 6.04 15.89 -8.99
CA LYS A 133 5.28 16.85 -9.79
C LYS A 133 6.00 18.19 -9.76
N VAL A 134 6.66 18.53 -10.86
CA VAL A 134 7.32 19.82 -11.02
C VAL A 134 6.31 20.82 -11.54
N THR A 135 6.17 21.97 -10.87
CA THR A 135 5.22 23.02 -11.23
C THR A 135 5.94 24.35 -11.43
N ILE A 136 5.84 24.92 -12.63
CA ILE A 136 6.26 26.28 -12.92
C ILE A 136 5.05 27.19 -12.85
N MET A 137 5.13 28.24 -12.04
CA MET A 137 4.07 29.24 -11.92
C MET A 137 4.43 30.46 -12.77
N PHE A 138 3.57 30.84 -13.71
CA PHE A 138 3.74 32.06 -14.50
C PHE A 138 3.05 33.24 -13.81
N ARG A 139 3.74 34.39 -13.72
CA ARG A 139 3.16 35.60 -13.13
C ARG A 139 3.09 36.73 -14.15
N GLY A 140 1.95 37.43 -14.18
CA GLY A 140 1.74 38.62 -15.01
C GLY A 140 1.95 38.35 -16.50
N ARG A 141 2.84 39.14 -17.11
CA ARG A 141 3.18 39.12 -18.55
C ARG A 141 3.95 37.87 -19.00
N GLU A 142 4.35 36.99 -18.08
CA GLU A 142 5.09 35.77 -18.40
C GLU A 142 4.17 34.64 -18.93
N GLN A 143 2.86 34.77 -18.78
CA GLN A 143 1.88 33.84 -19.35
C GLN A 143 1.90 33.81 -20.88
N SER A 144 2.37 34.89 -21.54
CA SER A 144 2.53 34.92 -23.01
C SER A 144 3.79 34.22 -23.51
N ARG A 145 4.66 33.72 -22.61
CA ARG A 145 5.91 33.03 -22.95
C ARG A 145 5.99 31.65 -22.28
N PRO A 146 5.09 30.71 -22.63
CA PRO A 146 5.15 29.35 -22.10
C PRO A 146 6.43 28.61 -22.50
N GLU A 147 7.07 29.00 -23.62
CA GLU A 147 8.32 28.41 -24.11
C GLU A 147 9.45 28.40 -23.07
N LEU A 148 9.56 29.44 -22.23
CA LEU A 148 10.60 29.51 -21.20
C LEU A 148 10.42 28.41 -20.15
N GLY A 149 9.18 28.18 -19.72
CA GLY A 149 8.88 27.11 -18.78
C GLY A 149 9.06 25.73 -19.42
N PHE A 150 8.66 25.58 -20.69
CA PHE A 150 8.82 24.34 -21.42
C PHE A 150 10.29 23.93 -21.57
N ARG A 151 11.17 24.87 -21.97
CA ARG A 151 12.62 24.63 -22.09
C ARG A 151 13.24 24.27 -20.74
N LEU A 152 12.82 24.91 -19.64
CA LEU A 152 13.31 24.61 -18.30
C LEU A 152 12.91 23.19 -17.85
N LEU A 153 11.66 22.78 -18.12
CA LEU A 153 11.19 21.42 -17.81
C LEU A 153 11.87 20.37 -18.68
N GLN A 154 12.10 20.65 -19.96
CA GLN A 154 12.86 19.74 -20.82
C GLN A 154 14.31 19.58 -20.36
N ARG A 155 14.99 20.68 -20.01
CA ARG A 155 16.34 20.63 -19.43
C ARG A 155 16.35 19.78 -18.15
N LEU A 156 15.42 20.02 -17.23
CA LEU A 156 15.30 19.24 -16.00
C LEU A 156 15.02 17.75 -16.28
N GLY A 157 14.17 17.44 -17.25
CA GLY A 157 13.87 16.06 -17.66
C GLY A 157 15.09 15.33 -18.23
N ALA A 158 15.89 16.01 -19.05
CA ALA A 158 17.14 15.46 -19.58
C ALA A 158 18.18 15.23 -18.46
N ASP A 159 18.33 16.20 -17.57
CA ASP A 159 19.26 16.15 -16.44
C ASP A 159 18.99 15.03 -15.43
N VAL A 160 17.75 14.52 -15.36
CA VAL A 160 17.34 13.44 -14.45
C VAL A 160 16.95 12.15 -15.17
N ALA A 161 17.20 12.06 -16.49
CA ALA A 161 16.84 10.91 -17.32
C ALA A 161 17.46 9.59 -16.83
N ASP A 162 18.63 9.67 -16.16
CA ASP A 162 19.32 8.52 -15.58
C ASP A 162 18.58 7.90 -14.37
N LEU A 163 17.79 8.71 -13.64
CA LEU A 163 17.13 8.30 -12.40
C LEU A 163 15.63 8.11 -12.55
N GLY A 164 15.02 8.78 -13.52
CA GLY A 164 13.59 8.69 -13.80
C GLY A 164 13.23 8.95 -15.25
N PHE A 165 11.96 8.77 -15.54
CA PHE A 165 11.36 9.06 -16.84
C PHE A 165 10.19 10.03 -16.68
N VAL A 166 9.85 10.73 -17.77
CA VAL A 166 8.71 11.63 -17.82
C VAL A 166 7.44 10.78 -17.96
N GLU A 167 6.61 10.75 -16.91
CA GLU A 167 5.31 10.08 -16.92
C GLU A 167 4.25 10.97 -17.58
N THR A 168 4.23 12.25 -17.19
CA THR A 168 3.38 13.27 -17.81
C THR A 168 4.27 14.38 -18.34
N SER A 169 4.26 14.58 -19.65
CA SER A 169 4.97 15.67 -20.31
C SER A 169 4.52 17.03 -19.82
N ALA A 170 5.36 18.05 -20.04
CA ALA A 170 5.04 19.43 -19.69
C ALA A 170 3.68 19.85 -20.28
N LYS A 171 2.69 20.04 -19.41
CA LYS A 171 1.34 20.46 -19.77
C LYS A 171 1.01 21.77 -19.08
N GLN A 172 0.47 22.70 -19.84
CA GLN A 172 -0.04 23.95 -19.29
C GLN A 172 -1.40 23.71 -18.62
N ASP A 173 -1.48 24.12 -17.35
CA ASP A 173 -2.65 24.06 -16.49
C ASP A 173 -2.95 25.48 -16.00
N GLY A 174 -3.64 26.24 -16.85
CA GLY A 174 -3.95 27.65 -16.65
C GLY A 174 -2.69 28.52 -16.49
N ARG A 175 -2.48 29.03 -15.27
CA ARG A 175 -1.34 29.90 -14.90
C ARG A 175 -0.09 29.11 -14.50
N ASN A 176 -0.20 27.78 -14.47
CA ASN A 176 0.87 26.88 -14.11
C ASN A 176 1.24 26.00 -15.31
N MET A 177 2.46 25.50 -15.32
CA MET A 177 2.85 24.42 -16.21
C MET A 177 3.45 23.32 -15.35
N THR A 178 2.97 22.10 -15.57
CA THR A 178 3.30 20.96 -14.73
C THR A 178 3.90 19.84 -15.55
N MET A 179 4.86 19.13 -14.96
CA MET A 179 5.45 17.91 -15.49
C MET A 179 5.54 16.90 -14.35
N VAL A 180 5.25 15.63 -14.64
CA VAL A 180 5.37 14.55 -13.64
C VAL A 180 6.50 13.62 -14.04
N LEU A 181 7.44 13.46 -13.13
CA LEU A 181 8.58 12.55 -13.24
C LEU A 181 8.33 11.34 -12.35
N ALA A 182 8.56 10.16 -12.90
CA ALA A 182 8.49 8.90 -12.19
C ALA A 182 9.90 8.28 -12.11
N PRO A 183 10.25 7.64 -10.98
CA PRO A 183 11.55 6.99 -10.84
C PRO A 183 11.60 5.70 -11.67
N HIS A 184 12.79 5.34 -12.16
CA HIS A 184 13.00 4.04 -12.82
C HIS A 184 12.73 2.88 -11.87
N LYS A 185 12.28 1.74 -12.42
CA LYS A 185 12.06 0.49 -11.67
C LYS A 185 13.42 -0.05 -11.17
N GLY A 186 13.87 0.44 -10.02
CA GLY A 186 15.18 0.09 -9.44
C GLY A 186 15.71 1.10 -8.41
N ALA A 187 15.23 2.34 -8.43
CA ALA A 187 15.62 3.37 -7.43
C ALA A 187 15.31 2.94 -5.97
N LYS A 188 14.26 2.12 -5.80
CA LYS A 188 13.83 1.55 -4.52
C LYS A 188 14.93 0.72 -3.81
N THR A 189 15.83 0.10 -4.57
CA THR A 189 16.91 -0.74 -4.01
C THR A 189 18.04 0.09 -3.40
N ARG A 190 18.35 1.27 -3.98
CA ARG A 190 19.39 2.17 -3.45
C ARG A 190 18.93 2.93 -2.20
N ALA A 191 17.69 3.39 -2.16
CA ALA A 191 17.16 4.10 -0.97
C ALA A 191 17.07 3.20 0.26
N LYS A 192 16.60 1.95 0.13
CA LYS A 192 16.58 0.98 1.23
C LYS A 192 17.98 0.67 1.78
N ALA A 193 19.00 0.61 0.92
CA ALA A 193 20.38 0.41 1.35
C ALA A 193 20.94 1.61 2.14
N GLN A 194 20.58 2.84 1.77
CA GLN A 194 21.04 4.06 2.46
C GLN A 194 20.31 4.31 3.80
N GLU A 195 19.03 3.95 3.90
CA GLU A 195 18.24 4.10 5.13
C GLU A 195 18.64 3.05 6.19
N GLY A 196 18.98 1.83 5.76
CA GLY A 196 19.60 0.82 6.62
C GLY A 196 20.96 1.26 7.17
N ALA A 197 21.78 1.95 6.36
CA ALA A 197 23.10 2.44 6.79
C ALA A 197 23.04 3.65 7.74
N ARG A 198 22.01 4.49 7.67
CA ARG A 198 21.83 5.64 8.58
C ARG A 198 21.31 5.25 9.95
N THR A 199 20.45 4.22 10.01
CA THR A 199 19.91 3.68 11.27
C THR A 199 20.95 2.88 12.06
N ALA A 200 22.04 2.45 11.41
CA ALA A 200 23.12 1.66 12.02
C ALA A 200 24.29 2.49 12.60
N ARG A 201 24.25 3.83 12.55
CA ARG A 201 25.26 4.67 13.23
C ARG A 201 24.82 4.92 14.68
N PRO A 202 25.54 4.41 15.70
CA PRO A 202 25.25 4.74 17.08
C PRO A 202 25.50 6.23 17.31
N LYS A 203 24.57 6.86 18.01
CA LYS A 203 24.65 8.23 18.53
C LYS A 203 25.91 8.33 19.40
N PRO A 204 26.82 9.32 19.20
CA PRO A 204 27.93 9.48 20.13
C PRO A 204 27.34 9.86 21.49
N GLU A 205 27.56 9.00 22.49
CA GLU A 205 27.26 9.28 23.88
C GLU A 205 28.08 10.49 24.32
N ALA A 206 27.37 11.52 24.81
CA ALA A 206 28.00 12.64 25.48
C ALA A 206 28.55 12.11 26.82
N GLY A 207 29.85 11.85 26.87
CA GLY A 207 30.56 11.53 28.09
C GLY A 207 30.69 12.77 28.97
N ASP A 208 29.90 12.79 30.03
CA ASP A 208 30.11 13.58 31.24
C ASP A 208 31.34 12.99 31.98
N GLY A 209 32.25 13.85 32.44
CA GLY A 209 33.56 13.43 32.93
C GLY A 209 34.27 14.53 33.70
N ASP A 210 33.70 14.83 34.86
CA ASP A 210 34.29 15.58 35.98
C ASP A 210 35.70 15.06 36.33
N ALA A 211 36.68 15.95 36.47
CA ALA A 211 37.99 15.66 37.05
C ALA A 211 38.65 16.95 37.58
N ALA A 212 38.37 17.26 38.85
CA ALA A 212 39.32 17.96 39.70
C ALA A 212 40.64 17.17 39.78
N PRO A 213 41.78 17.83 40.06
CA PRO A 213 42.30 17.64 41.42
C PRO A 213 42.90 18.89 42.07
N SER A 214 42.92 18.80 43.38
CA SER A 214 43.50 19.70 44.38
C SER A 214 45.04 19.73 44.41
N SER A 215 45.54 20.92 44.79
CA SER A 215 46.70 21.23 45.65
C SER A 215 48.16 21.04 45.19
N SER A 216 48.93 22.07 45.59
CA SER A 216 50.34 22.12 46.04
C SER A 216 51.46 22.33 45.02
N SER A 217 51.91 23.58 44.84
CA SER A 217 53.12 24.17 45.46
C SER A 217 53.21 25.65 45.14
#